data_AF-A0AA87WEJ0-F1
#
_entry.id   AF-A0AA87WEJ0-F1
#
_cell.length_a   1.000
_cell.length_b   1.000
_cell.length_c   1.000
_cell.angle_alpha   90.00
_cell.angle_beta   90.00
_cell.angle_gamma   90.00
#
_symmetry.space_group_name_H-M   'P 1'
#
loop_
_entity.id
_entity.type
_entity.pdbx_description
1 polymer ?
#
loop_
_entity_poly.entity_id
_entity_poly.type
_entity_poly.pdbx_seq_one_letter_code
_entity_poly.pdbx_strand_id
1 'polypeptide(L)'
;MSDNKVIAGPLYRMLGRAGSSVIYVRSYLTRCARLERERREAQRPEMERRAVREVTREGTTETPFLELVPDWFEFVPRENRFFQDWDESSASAERVYAHWALDICDYDHKGTREVGFVPRPLHLPDERLGVGGASVHFLMDRVEAIDREVGVPFGWFFLITHGNRVEPEVGQTIAKGLRDQRVILPNRDARVLLRWAERPYGF
;
A
#
# COMPACT_ATOMS: atom_id res chain seq x y z
N MET A 1 3.44 37.60 2.54
CA MET A 1 3.40 36.95 1.22
C MET A 1 4.56 35.98 1.18
N SER A 2 4.31 34.71 1.50
CA SER A 2 5.36 33.67 1.52
C SER A 2 5.47 33.05 0.14
N ASP A 3 6.71 32.91 -0.29
CA ASP A 3 7.15 32.50 -1.61
C ASP A 3 6.73 31.06 -1.91
N ASN A 4 5.60 30.91 -2.61
CA ASN A 4 5.06 29.64 -3.06
C ASN A 4 5.96 29.11 -4.19
N LYS A 5 7.09 28.52 -3.82
CA LYS A 5 7.93 27.78 -4.75
C LYS A 5 7.06 26.71 -5.42
N VAL A 6 6.79 26.91 -6.71
CA VAL A 6 6.04 25.98 -7.55
C VAL A 6 6.93 24.76 -7.78
N ILE A 7 6.57 23.62 -7.17
CA ILE A 7 7.42 22.40 -7.07
C ILE A 7 6.98 21.31 -8.09
N ALA A 8 6.52 21.75 -9.26
CA ALA A 8 6.12 20.97 -10.45
C ALA A 8 4.77 20.21 -10.37
N GLY A 9 3.94 20.47 -11.38
CA GLY A 9 2.50 20.17 -11.48
C GLY A 9 1.64 21.39 -11.11
N PRO A 10 0.62 21.78 -11.89
CA PRO A 10 -0.25 22.88 -11.51
C PRO A 10 -1.00 22.54 -10.22
N LEU A 11 -0.76 23.31 -9.16
CA LEU A 11 -1.60 23.34 -7.97
C LEU A 11 -2.84 24.16 -8.32
N TYR A 12 -3.97 23.49 -8.52
CA TYR A 12 -5.21 24.21 -8.74
C TYR A 12 -5.76 24.63 -7.37
N ARG A 13 -5.93 25.93 -7.18
CA ARG A 13 -6.60 26.48 -5.99
C ARG A 13 -8.01 26.85 -6.40
N MET A 14 -9.02 26.35 -5.69
CA MET A 14 -10.37 26.83 -5.93
C MET A 14 -10.49 28.24 -5.35
N LEU A 15 -10.74 29.21 -6.22
CA LEU A 15 -11.00 30.60 -5.83
C LEU A 15 -12.32 30.63 -5.03
N GLY A 16 -12.31 31.28 -3.86
CA GLY A 16 -13.48 31.41 -2.98
C GLY A 16 -13.62 30.36 -1.87
N ARG A 17 -12.75 29.33 -1.81
CA ARG A 17 -12.66 28.41 -0.67
C ARG A 17 -11.26 28.46 -0.07
N ALA A 18 -11.10 29.19 1.03
CA ALA A 18 -9.86 29.16 1.81
C ALA A 18 -9.53 27.71 2.21
N GLY A 19 -8.32 27.25 1.87
CA GLY A 19 -7.83 25.91 2.25
C GLY A 19 -8.03 24.77 1.25
N SER A 20 -8.64 24.99 0.07
CA SER A 20 -8.79 23.91 -0.93
C SER A 20 -7.71 23.94 -2.01
N SER A 21 -6.63 23.19 -1.78
CA SER A 21 -5.67 22.80 -2.82
C SER A 21 -6.14 21.53 -3.52
N VAL A 22 -6.21 21.53 -4.84
CA VAL A 22 -6.45 20.34 -5.66
C VAL A 22 -5.10 19.80 -6.10
N ILE A 23 -4.92 18.49 -5.93
CA ILE A 23 -3.71 17.77 -6.32
C ILE A 23 -4.04 16.91 -7.53
N TYR A 24 -3.25 17.08 -8.60
CA TYR A 24 -3.32 16.18 -9.74
C TYR A 24 -2.58 14.88 -9.40
N VAL A 25 -3.35 13.80 -9.16
CA VAL A 25 -2.84 12.56 -8.58
C VAL A 25 -1.72 11.93 -9.40
N ARG A 26 -1.76 11.97 -10.75
CA ARG A 26 -0.68 11.41 -11.57
C ARG A 26 0.66 12.12 -11.31
N SER A 27 0.67 13.45 -11.28
CA SER A 27 1.91 14.20 -10.97
C SER A 27 2.39 13.94 -9.55
N TYR A 28 1.46 13.79 -8.60
CA TYR A 28 1.79 13.44 -7.23
C TYR A 28 2.44 12.05 -7.12
N LEU A 29 1.89 11.03 -7.79
CA LEU A 29 2.47 9.67 -7.82
C LEU A 29 3.82 9.63 -8.53
N THR A 30 4.00 10.39 -9.61
CA THR A 30 5.32 10.54 -10.26
C THR A 30 6.34 11.14 -9.30
N ARG A 31 5.94 12.11 -8.47
CA ARG A 31 6.80 12.72 -7.46
C ARG A 31 7.16 11.74 -6.35
N CYS A 32 6.22 10.95 -5.85
CA CYS A 32 6.50 9.90 -4.84
C CYS A 32 7.54 8.90 -5.37
N ALA A 33 7.33 8.38 -6.58
CA ALA A 33 8.27 7.46 -7.23
C ALA A 33 9.67 8.05 -7.43
N ARG A 34 9.75 9.32 -7.84
CA ARG A 34 11.04 9.99 -8.03
C ARG A 34 11.79 10.15 -6.70
N LEU A 35 11.12 10.65 -5.66
CA LEU A 35 11.75 10.88 -4.35
C LEU A 35 12.21 9.57 -3.69
N GLU A 36 11.40 8.51 -3.78
CA GLU A 36 11.77 7.19 -3.25
C GLU A 36 12.98 6.61 -4.00
N ARG A 37 13.02 6.75 -5.33
CA ARG A 37 14.18 6.35 -6.14
C ARG A 37 15.43 7.13 -5.74
N GLU A 38 15.35 8.46 -5.68
CA GLU A 38 16.47 9.32 -5.28
C GLU A 38 17.00 8.95 -3.89
N ARG A 39 16.10 8.68 -2.92
CA ARG A 39 16.46 8.24 -1.57
C ARG A 39 17.19 6.91 -1.56
N ARG A 40 16.68 5.91 -2.29
CA ARG A 40 17.30 4.57 -2.35
C ARG A 40 18.62 4.60 -3.08
N GLU A 41 18.73 5.36 -4.17
CA GLU A 41 19.99 5.56 -4.89
C GLU A 41 21.05 6.25 -4.02
N ALA A 42 20.66 7.25 -3.23
CA ALA A 42 21.59 7.88 -2.28
C ALA A 42 22.11 6.90 -1.21
N GLN A 43 21.31 5.87 -0.87
CA GLN A 43 21.70 4.80 0.05
C GLN A 43 22.52 3.69 -0.61
N ARG A 44 22.71 3.71 -1.94
CA ARG A 44 23.39 2.63 -2.68
C ARG A 44 24.74 2.25 -2.09
N PRO A 45 25.69 3.18 -1.83
CA PRO A 45 27.00 2.79 -1.32
C PRO A 45 26.93 2.16 0.07
N GLU A 46 25.93 2.54 0.87
CA GLU A 46 25.70 1.95 2.18
C GLU A 46 25.13 0.54 2.05
N MET A 47 24.09 0.34 1.22
CA MET A 47 23.44 -0.95 1.04
C MET A 47 24.37 -1.99 0.41
N GLU A 48 25.21 -1.58 -0.54
CA GLU A 48 26.23 -2.45 -1.16
C GLU A 48 27.29 -2.95 -0.15
N ARG A 49 27.50 -2.22 0.96
CA ARG A 49 28.42 -2.63 2.04
C ARG A 49 27.73 -3.40 3.17
N ARG A 50 26.40 -3.40 3.25
CA ARG A 50 25.67 -4.08 4.33
C ARG A 50 25.67 -5.59 4.09
N ALA A 51 25.89 -6.34 5.16
CA ALA A 51 25.71 -7.79 5.20
C ALA A 51 24.83 -8.16 6.41
N VAL A 52 23.98 -9.16 6.24
CA VAL A 52 23.19 -9.77 7.30
C VAL A 52 24.00 -10.92 7.88
N ARG A 53 24.21 -10.89 9.20
CA ARG A 53 24.91 -11.94 9.93
C ARG A 53 23.89 -12.86 10.59
N GLU A 54 23.82 -14.10 10.11
CA GLU A 54 23.05 -15.17 10.73
C GLU A 54 23.94 -15.90 11.75
N VAL A 55 23.51 -15.94 13.00
CA VAL A 55 24.22 -16.65 14.07
C VAL A 55 23.38 -17.85 14.49
N THR A 56 23.85 -19.04 14.13
CA THR A 56 23.23 -20.31 14.52
C THR A 56 24.11 -21.04 15.53
N ARG A 57 23.63 -22.18 16.06
CA ARG A 57 24.47 -23.06 16.90
C ARG A 57 25.62 -23.71 16.10
N GLU A 58 25.49 -23.76 14.78
CA GLU A 58 26.41 -24.45 13.86
C GLU A 58 27.49 -23.49 13.31
N GLY A 59 27.28 -22.18 13.41
CA GLY A 59 28.26 -21.19 12.98
C GLY A 59 27.68 -19.80 12.78
N THR A 60 28.47 -18.95 12.15
CA THR A 60 28.09 -17.60 11.73
C THR A 60 28.26 -17.48 10.23
N THR A 61 27.19 -17.13 9.52
CA THR A 61 27.20 -16.88 8.07
C THR A 61 26.88 -15.40 7.83
N GLU A 62 27.63 -14.77 6.92
CA GLU A 62 27.37 -13.40 6.48
C GLU A 62 26.89 -13.41 5.03
N THR A 63 25.72 -12.84 4.79
CA THR A 63 25.11 -12.73 3.46
C THR A 63 24.98 -11.25 3.08
N PRO A 64 25.51 -10.80 1.93
CA PRO A 64 25.31 -9.42 1.47
C PRO A 64 23.83 -9.05 1.39
N PHE A 65 23.48 -7.85 1.84
CA PHE A 65 22.09 -7.40 1.93
C PHE A 65 21.37 -7.44 0.58
N LEU A 66 22.05 -7.04 -0.50
CA LEU A 66 21.48 -7.02 -1.85
C LEU A 66 21.32 -8.41 -2.47
N GLU A 67 21.94 -9.46 -1.92
CA GLU A 67 21.61 -10.84 -2.31
C GLU A 67 20.28 -11.29 -1.72
N LEU A 68 19.95 -10.82 -0.51
CA LEU A 68 18.66 -11.10 0.14
C LEU A 68 17.52 -10.25 -0.41
N VAL A 69 17.81 -9.03 -0.87
CA VAL A 69 16.82 -8.08 -1.40
C VAL A 69 17.31 -7.49 -2.72
N PRO A 70 17.35 -8.29 -3.80
CA PRO A 70 17.92 -7.86 -5.08
C PRO A 70 17.14 -6.72 -5.73
N ASP A 71 15.85 -6.61 -5.44
CA ASP A 71 14.94 -5.59 -5.95
C ASP A 71 14.95 -4.29 -5.12
N TRP A 72 15.93 -4.11 -4.21
CA TRP A 72 15.98 -2.95 -3.32
C TRP A 72 15.85 -1.62 -4.06
N PHE A 73 16.47 -1.48 -5.25
CA PHE A 73 16.42 -0.24 -6.03
C PHE A 73 15.21 -0.14 -6.98
N GLU A 74 14.50 -1.24 -7.20
CA GLU A 74 13.30 -1.32 -8.03
C GLU A 74 12.01 -1.19 -7.22
N PHE A 75 12.13 -0.79 -5.94
CA PHE A 75 11.02 -0.63 -5.03
C PHE A 75 9.95 0.32 -5.57
N VAL A 76 8.72 -0.19 -5.65
CA VAL A 76 7.54 0.62 -5.97
C VAL A 76 7.02 1.25 -4.68
N PRO A 77 6.94 2.60 -4.58
CA PRO A 77 6.39 3.26 -3.40
C PRO A 77 4.97 2.79 -3.13
N ARG A 78 4.60 2.73 -1.85
CA ARG A 78 3.26 2.29 -1.41
C ARG A 78 2.14 3.11 -2.04
N GLU A 79 2.35 4.40 -2.28
CA GLU A 79 1.39 5.30 -2.91
C GLU A 79 1.11 4.86 -4.35
N ASN A 80 2.16 4.59 -5.13
CA ASN A 80 2.06 4.10 -6.50
C ASN A 80 1.43 2.71 -6.53
N ARG A 81 1.87 1.83 -5.63
CA ARG A 81 1.37 0.48 -5.51
C ARG A 81 -0.12 0.44 -5.17
N PHE A 82 -0.60 1.29 -4.27
CA PHE A 82 -2.03 1.38 -3.93
C PHE A 82 -2.90 1.59 -5.16
N PHE A 83 -2.52 2.51 -6.05
CA PHE A 83 -3.25 2.76 -7.30
C PHE A 83 -3.06 1.65 -8.33
N GLN A 84 -1.89 1.01 -8.38
CA GLN A 84 -1.66 -0.16 -9.23
C GLN A 84 -2.53 -1.34 -8.79
N ASP A 85 -2.57 -1.65 -7.50
CA ASP A 85 -3.38 -2.72 -6.92
C ASP A 85 -4.88 -2.43 -7.14
N TRP A 86 -5.30 -1.16 -7.10
CA TRP A 86 -6.67 -0.76 -7.47
C TRP A 86 -6.97 -1.06 -8.95
N ASP A 87 -6.14 -0.58 -9.87
CA ASP A 87 -6.33 -0.74 -11.31
C ASP A 87 -6.29 -2.21 -11.75
N GLU A 88 -5.44 -3.01 -11.12
CA GLU A 88 -5.27 -4.44 -11.42
C GLU A 88 -6.33 -5.34 -10.76
N SER A 89 -7.16 -4.83 -9.86
CA SER A 89 -8.20 -5.61 -9.15
C SER A 89 -9.60 -5.35 -9.70
N SER A 90 -10.61 -5.98 -9.09
CA SER A 90 -12.01 -5.69 -9.37
C SER A 90 -12.47 -4.33 -8.94
N ALA A 91 -11.79 -3.71 -7.99
CA ALA A 91 -12.11 -2.36 -7.55
C ALA A 91 -11.97 -1.32 -8.67
N SER A 92 -11.19 -1.61 -9.72
CA SER A 92 -11.06 -0.79 -10.94
C SER A 92 -12.38 -0.49 -11.66
N ALA A 93 -13.44 -1.27 -11.40
CA ALA A 93 -14.77 -0.96 -11.90
C ALA A 93 -15.32 0.36 -11.34
N GLU A 94 -14.83 0.78 -10.17
CA GLU A 94 -15.22 2.01 -9.49
C GLU A 94 -14.07 3.01 -9.40
N ARG A 95 -14.43 4.29 -9.21
CA ARG A 95 -13.44 5.35 -9.01
C ARG A 95 -12.91 5.29 -7.58
N VAL A 96 -11.60 5.21 -7.39
CA VAL A 96 -10.93 5.25 -6.07
C VAL A 96 -11.54 6.32 -5.16
N TYR A 97 -11.65 7.56 -5.66
CA TYR A 97 -12.12 8.72 -4.87
C TYR A 97 -13.61 8.70 -4.51
N ALA A 98 -14.39 7.77 -5.07
CA ALA A 98 -15.78 7.54 -4.65
C ALA A 98 -15.84 6.73 -3.34
N HIS A 99 -14.77 6.03 -2.98
CA HIS A 99 -14.73 5.13 -1.83
C HIS A 99 -13.58 5.42 -0.84
N TRP A 100 -12.49 6.04 -1.29
CA TRP A 100 -11.35 6.43 -0.44
C TRP A 100 -10.98 7.90 -0.59
N ALA A 101 -10.83 8.59 0.54
CA ALA A 101 -10.08 9.83 0.65
C ALA A 101 -8.58 9.52 0.84
N LEU A 102 -7.72 10.45 0.44
CA LEU A 102 -6.27 10.34 0.60
C LEU A 102 -5.80 11.46 1.53
N ASP A 103 -5.34 11.08 2.71
CA ASP A 103 -4.79 12.00 3.69
C ASP A 103 -3.31 12.26 3.35
N ILE A 104 -3.05 13.31 2.56
CA ILE A 104 -1.75 13.58 1.96
C ILE A 104 -0.81 14.24 2.98
N CYS A 105 0.37 13.66 3.12
CA CYS A 105 1.50 14.18 3.89
C CYS A 105 2.61 14.65 2.93
N ASP A 106 3.05 15.90 3.11
CA ASP A 106 4.20 16.46 2.40
C ASP A 106 4.92 17.41 3.35
N TYR A 107 6.00 16.95 3.97
CA TYR A 107 6.73 17.71 4.99
C TYR A 107 8.23 17.43 4.94
N ASP A 108 9.01 18.39 5.43
CA ASP A 108 10.46 18.22 5.60
C ASP A 108 10.75 17.68 7.01
N HIS A 109 11.48 16.57 7.09
CA HIS A 109 11.95 15.95 8.33
C HIS A 109 13.47 15.79 8.30
N LYS A 110 14.18 16.53 9.16
CA LYS A 110 15.65 16.47 9.29
C LYS A 110 16.39 16.62 7.95
N GLY A 111 15.91 17.53 7.10
CA GLY A 111 16.50 17.78 5.77
C GLY A 111 16.12 16.74 4.70
N THR A 112 15.30 15.75 5.03
CA THR A 112 14.71 14.82 4.07
C THR A 112 13.25 15.14 3.89
N ARG A 113 12.82 15.33 2.64
CA ARG A 113 11.41 15.56 2.34
C ARG A 113 10.65 14.24 2.30
N GLU A 114 9.63 14.12 3.14
CA GLU A 114 8.74 12.97 3.20
C GLU A 114 7.43 13.32 2.47
N VAL A 115 7.05 12.48 1.51
CA VAL A 115 5.82 12.61 0.73
C VAL A 115 5.10 11.28 0.73
N GLY A 116 3.81 11.29 1.06
CA GLY A 116 2.98 10.09 1.06
C GLY A 116 1.52 10.40 1.34
N PHE A 117 0.69 9.38 1.40
CA PHE A 117 -0.68 9.53 1.88
C PHE A 117 -1.11 8.35 2.73
N VAL A 118 -2.08 8.57 3.60
CA VAL A 118 -2.82 7.50 4.28
C VAL A 118 -4.17 7.32 3.59
N PRO A 119 -4.49 6.15 3.02
CA PRO A 119 -5.80 5.89 2.45
C PRO A 119 -6.85 5.82 3.56
N ARG A 120 -7.92 6.60 3.43
CA ARG A 120 -9.03 6.67 4.37
C ARG A 120 -10.32 6.24 3.68
N PRO A 121 -10.94 5.11 4.04
CA PRO A 121 -12.23 4.74 3.47
C PRO A 121 -13.28 5.81 3.86
N LEU A 122 -14.11 6.19 2.89
CA LEU A 122 -15.21 7.15 3.11
C LEU A 122 -16.37 6.50 3.87
N HIS A 123 -16.53 5.18 3.70
CA HIS A 123 -17.46 4.36 4.46
C HIS A 123 -16.69 3.25 5.16
N LEU A 124 -16.71 3.27 6.50
CA LEU A 124 -16.11 2.22 7.31
C LEU A 124 -17.17 1.16 7.58
N PRO A 125 -16.86 -0.13 7.37
CA PRO A 125 -17.79 -1.17 7.76
C PRO A 125 -17.98 -1.17 9.28
N ASP A 126 -19.18 -1.52 9.72
CA ASP A 126 -19.52 -1.65 11.15
C ASP A 126 -18.70 -2.76 11.80
N GLU A 127 -18.57 -3.89 11.09
CA GLU A 127 -17.83 -5.06 11.53
C GLU A 127 -16.32 -4.78 11.63
N ARG A 128 -15.69 -5.38 12.66
CA ARG A 128 -14.25 -5.62 12.67
C ARG A 128 -14.01 -7.11 12.41
N LEU A 129 -13.23 -7.41 11.39
CA LEU A 129 -12.92 -8.77 10.98
C LEU A 129 -11.48 -9.11 11.34
N GLY A 130 -11.34 -10.07 12.26
CA GLY A 130 -10.07 -10.72 12.60
C GLY A 130 -10.16 -12.22 12.34
N VAL A 131 -9.01 -12.92 12.33
CA VAL A 131 -8.98 -14.36 12.03
C VAL A 131 -9.68 -15.17 13.11
N GLY A 132 -9.35 -14.95 14.39
CA GLY A 132 -10.06 -15.55 15.54
C GLY A 132 -10.25 -17.07 15.53
N GLY A 133 -9.44 -17.83 14.78
CA GLY A 133 -9.63 -19.27 14.56
C GLY A 133 -10.73 -19.64 13.56
N ALA A 134 -11.31 -18.67 12.86
CA ALA A 134 -12.32 -18.86 11.83
C ALA A 134 -11.79 -19.67 10.64
N SER A 135 -12.68 -20.41 9.98
CA SER A 135 -12.36 -21.11 8.74
C SER A 135 -12.18 -20.11 7.59
N VAL A 136 -11.36 -20.46 6.60
CA VAL A 136 -11.15 -19.60 5.42
C VAL A 136 -12.46 -19.35 4.64
N HIS A 137 -13.38 -20.32 4.63
CA HIS A 137 -14.70 -20.16 3.99
C HIS A 137 -15.56 -19.14 4.72
N PHE A 138 -15.54 -19.16 6.07
CA PHE A 138 -16.22 -18.12 6.84
C PHE A 138 -15.61 -16.74 6.57
N LEU A 139 -14.28 -16.63 6.49
CA LEU A 139 -13.63 -15.36 6.15
C LEU A 139 -14.06 -14.86 4.76
N MET A 140 -14.20 -15.76 3.77
CA MET A 140 -14.72 -15.42 2.45
C MET A 140 -16.13 -14.80 2.51
N ASP A 141 -17.05 -15.42 3.25
CA ASP A 141 -18.40 -14.90 3.42
C ASP A 141 -18.41 -13.51 4.08
N ARG A 142 -17.51 -13.27 5.05
CA ARG A 142 -17.41 -11.98 5.75
C ARG A 142 -16.80 -10.90 4.88
N VAL A 143 -15.75 -11.19 4.10
CA VAL A 143 -15.16 -10.18 3.22
C VAL A 143 -16.11 -9.78 2.08
N GLU A 144 -16.94 -10.70 1.59
CA GLU A 144 -18.00 -10.38 0.62
C GLU A 144 -19.13 -9.52 1.23
N ALA A 145 -19.43 -9.70 2.52
CA ALA A 145 -20.35 -8.81 3.23
C ALA A 145 -19.77 -7.40 3.38
N ILE A 146 -18.49 -7.29 3.73
CA ILE A 146 -17.77 -6.01 3.82
C ILE A 146 -17.73 -5.30 2.47
N ASP A 147 -17.44 -6.01 1.38
CA ASP A 147 -17.44 -5.41 0.04
C ASP A 147 -18.79 -4.81 -0.35
N ARG A 148 -19.90 -5.48 0.02
CA ARG A 148 -21.26 -4.97 -0.21
C ARG A 148 -21.56 -3.72 0.61
N GLU A 149 -21.04 -3.64 1.83
CA GLU A 149 -21.20 -2.47 2.71
C GLU A 149 -20.36 -1.29 2.23
N VAL A 150 -19.09 -1.52 1.87
CA VAL A 150 -18.19 -0.49 1.32
C VAL A 150 -18.62 -0.06 -0.10
N GLY A 151 -19.35 -0.93 -0.81
CA GLY A 151 -19.93 -0.66 -2.13
C GLY A 151 -18.95 -0.83 -3.28
N VAL A 152 -17.85 -1.57 -3.09
CA VAL A 152 -16.85 -1.83 -4.13
C VAL A 152 -16.35 -3.28 -4.01
N PRO A 153 -16.25 -4.03 -5.12
CA PRO A 153 -15.73 -5.38 -5.07
C PRO A 153 -14.24 -5.37 -4.72
N PHE A 154 -13.82 -6.27 -3.85
CA PHE A 154 -12.46 -6.35 -3.33
C PHE A 154 -12.05 -5.11 -2.48
N GLY A 155 -13.03 -4.36 -1.96
CA GLY A 155 -12.80 -3.23 -1.07
C GLY A 155 -12.18 -3.62 0.27
N TRP A 156 -12.49 -4.82 0.78
CA TRP A 156 -11.89 -5.37 1.99
C TRP A 156 -10.37 -5.46 1.92
N PHE A 157 -9.80 -5.66 0.72
CA PHE A 157 -8.37 -5.66 0.50
C PHE A 157 -7.75 -4.28 0.78
N PHE A 158 -8.41 -3.20 0.35
CA PHE A 158 -7.91 -1.86 0.61
C PHE A 158 -8.05 -1.45 2.08
N LEU A 159 -8.96 -2.09 2.82
CA LEU A 159 -9.07 -1.96 4.27
C LEU A 159 -7.90 -2.62 5.03
N ILE A 160 -7.42 -3.79 4.59
CA ILE A 160 -6.26 -4.45 5.24
C ILE A 160 -4.95 -3.69 5.03
N THR A 161 -4.83 -2.88 3.97
CA THR A 161 -3.57 -2.16 3.69
C THR A 161 -3.12 -1.25 4.82
N HIS A 162 -4.05 -0.76 5.65
CA HIS A 162 -3.78 0.09 6.80
C HIS A 162 -4.39 -0.49 8.11
N GLY A 163 -4.76 -1.79 8.13
CA GLY A 163 -5.39 -2.43 9.30
C GLY A 163 -6.71 -1.80 9.73
N ASN A 164 -7.43 -1.16 8.80
CA ASN A 164 -8.69 -0.48 9.10
C ASN A 164 -9.81 -1.52 9.07
N ARG A 165 -10.35 -1.89 10.24
CA ARG A 165 -11.48 -2.82 10.40
C ARG A 165 -11.23 -4.28 9.97
N VAL A 166 -10.34 -4.54 9.01
CA VAL A 166 -9.94 -5.89 8.62
C VAL A 166 -8.46 -6.07 8.97
N GLU A 167 -8.17 -7.10 9.77
CA GLU A 167 -6.81 -7.42 10.19
C GLU A 167 -6.00 -7.99 9.01
N PRO A 168 -4.70 -7.65 8.86
CA PRO A 168 -3.84 -8.23 7.82
C PRO A 168 -3.81 -9.78 7.84
N GLU A 169 -3.92 -10.40 9.01
CA GLU A 169 -3.96 -11.85 9.19
C GLU A 169 -5.12 -12.50 8.42
N VAL A 170 -6.23 -11.78 8.24
CA VAL A 170 -7.36 -12.23 7.41
C VAL A 170 -6.91 -12.39 5.96
N GLY A 171 -6.24 -11.37 5.41
CA GLY A 171 -5.68 -11.42 4.06
C GLY A 171 -4.65 -12.54 3.90
N GLN A 172 -3.79 -12.75 4.89
CA GLN A 172 -2.81 -13.85 4.88
C GLN A 172 -3.48 -15.23 4.91
N THR A 173 -4.55 -15.38 5.69
CA THR A 173 -5.31 -16.62 5.77
C THR A 173 -6.02 -16.94 4.46
N ILE A 174 -6.64 -15.93 3.82
CA ILE A 174 -7.27 -16.08 2.50
C ILE A 174 -6.21 -16.39 1.43
N ALA A 175 -5.07 -15.69 1.44
CA ALA A 175 -3.96 -15.96 0.52
C ALA A 175 -3.44 -17.39 0.64
N LYS A 176 -3.31 -17.91 1.86
CA LYS A 176 -3.00 -19.33 2.10
C LYS A 176 -4.09 -20.23 1.52
N GLY A 177 -5.36 -19.94 1.78
CA GLY A 177 -6.48 -20.68 1.22
C GLY A 177 -6.52 -20.72 -0.31
N LEU A 178 -6.11 -19.66 -0.99
CA LEU A 178 -5.95 -19.63 -2.45
C LEU A 178 -4.82 -20.56 -2.92
N ARG A 179 -3.66 -20.52 -2.26
CA ARG A 179 -2.52 -21.41 -2.57
C ARG A 179 -2.89 -22.89 -2.36
N ASP A 180 -3.64 -23.17 -1.31
CA ASP A 180 -4.15 -24.50 -0.97
C ASP A 180 -5.39 -24.91 -1.79
N GLN A 181 -5.85 -24.07 -2.74
CA GLN A 181 -7.04 -24.31 -3.58
C GLN A 181 -8.34 -24.55 -2.79
N ARG A 182 -8.43 -24.00 -1.58
CA ARG A 182 -9.61 -24.13 -0.70
C ARG A 182 -10.68 -23.08 -0.99
N VAL A 183 -10.28 -21.94 -1.51
CA VAL A 183 -11.18 -20.84 -1.89
C VAL A 183 -10.78 -20.30 -3.25
N ILE A 184 -11.68 -19.55 -3.89
CA ILE A 184 -11.46 -18.96 -5.20
C ILE A 184 -11.79 -17.47 -5.10
N LEU A 185 -10.96 -16.65 -5.73
CA LEU A 185 -11.22 -15.25 -6.04
C LEU A 185 -11.15 -15.07 -7.56
N PRO A 186 -11.74 -14.00 -8.12
CA PRO A 186 -11.44 -13.61 -9.49
C PRO A 186 -9.92 -13.52 -9.71
N ASN A 187 -9.42 -14.02 -10.84
CA ASN A 187 -7.99 -14.17 -11.11
C ASN A 187 -7.17 -12.88 -10.88
N ARG A 188 -7.79 -11.73 -11.16
CA ARG A 188 -7.17 -10.41 -10.97
C ARG A 188 -6.98 -10.07 -9.48
N ASP A 189 -7.97 -10.37 -8.65
CA ASP A 189 -7.96 -10.12 -7.20
C ASP A 189 -7.03 -11.08 -6.50
N ALA A 190 -7.05 -12.36 -6.89
CA ALA A 190 -6.13 -13.38 -6.41
C ALA A 190 -4.66 -12.96 -6.64
N ARG A 191 -4.35 -12.42 -7.83
CA ARG A 191 -3.00 -11.93 -8.16
C ARG A 191 -2.56 -10.80 -7.24
N VAL A 192 -3.42 -9.81 -7.02
CA VAL A 192 -3.14 -8.67 -6.14
C VAL A 192 -2.94 -9.15 -4.70
N LEU A 193 -3.82 -10.01 -4.19
CA LEU A 193 -3.73 -10.54 -2.83
C LEU A 193 -2.47 -11.38 -2.61
N LEU A 194 -2.10 -12.26 -3.55
CA LEU A 194 -0.91 -13.10 -3.42
C LEU A 194 0.37 -12.27 -3.45
N ARG A 195 0.46 -11.27 -4.35
CA ARG A 195 1.57 -10.31 -4.37
C ARG A 195 1.66 -9.52 -3.08
N TRP A 196 0.51 -9.13 -2.51
CA TRP A 196 0.47 -8.50 -1.19
C TRP A 196 0.90 -9.42 -0.05
N ALA A 197 0.52 -10.69 -0.08
CA ALA A 197 0.88 -11.63 0.97
C ALA A 197 2.41 -11.85 1.05
N GLU A 198 3.10 -11.79 -0.09
CA GLU A 198 4.57 -11.87 -0.17
C GLU A 198 5.26 -10.58 0.27
N ARG A 199 4.67 -9.43 -0.04
CA ARG A 199 5.19 -8.12 0.34
C ARG A 199 4.06 -7.25 0.87
N PRO A 200 3.72 -7.30 2.17
CA PRO A 200 2.65 -6.47 2.72
C PRO A 200 2.96 -4.97 2.61
N TYR A 201 1.92 -4.14 2.75
CA TYR A 201 2.13 -2.70 2.93
C TYR A 201 2.80 -2.43 4.29
N GLY A 202 3.66 -1.41 4.34
CA GLY A 202 4.27 -0.91 5.57
C GLY A 202 3.88 0.55 5.81
N PHE A 203 2.58 0.80 5.99
CA PHE A 203 2.09 2.11 6.43
C PHE A 203 2.40 2.35 7.91
#